data_AF-A0A9D9BYV9-F1
#
_entry.id   AF-A0A9D9BYV9-F1
#
_cell.length_a   1.000
_cell.length_b   1.000
_cell.length_c   1.000
_cell.angle_alpha   90.00
_cell.angle_beta   90.00
_cell.angle_gamma   90.00
#
_symmetry.space_group_name_H-M   'P 1'
#
loop_
_entity.id
_entity.type
_entity.pdbx_description
1 polymer ?
#
loop_
_entity_poly.entity_id
_entity_poly.type
_entity_poly.pdbx_seq_one_letter_code
_entity_poly.pdbx_strand_id
1 'polypeptide(L)'
;MRFFCQDVVQSPTKLDYVTNGRWFVPDRYNLDFFSAIASMTGSMLGVMLKNDAPIGIITAYQGDTNIANWMGPEYYTGSCNTKYLHYNAMVYPLKAANLKGVVWYPGCNNSAAGCEYEDLLLDLFANYRDLFGNDELAFFVIGLACYDGDSGNNFDFSFVRESQAQACDQDDNAYFISTCD
;
A
#
# COMPACT_ATOMS: atom_id res chain seq x y z
N MET A 1 8.90 -0.17 18.95
CA MET A 1 8.15 0.12 17.71
C MET A 1 7.59 1.53 17.78
N ARG A 2 7.63 2.29 16.68
CA ARG A 2 6.95 3.59 16.52
C ARG A 2 6.15 3.61 15.23
N PHE A 3 5.06 4.36 15.23
CA PHE A 3 4.22 4.61 14.07
C PHE A 3 4.40 6.05 13.62
N PHE A 4 4.38 6.26 12.31
CA PHE A 4 4.28 7.56 11.68
C PHE A 4 2.94 7.66 10.98
N CYS A 5 2.13 8.62 11.40
CA CYS A 5 0.90 8.99 10.71
C CYS A 5 1.04 10.40 10.11
N GLN A 6 0.18 10.68 9.15
CA GLN A 6 0.02 11.97 8.49
C GLN A 6 -1.46 12.19 8.19
N ASP A 7 -1.85 13.44 7.92
CA ASP A 7 -3.22 13.72 7.50
C ASP A 7 -3.49 13.10 6.13
N VAL A 8 -4.73 12.66 5.91
CA VAL A 8 -5.18 12.29 4.57
C VAL A 8 -5.34 13.56 3.75
N VAL A 9 -4.47 13.72 2.77
CA VAL A 9 -4.45 14.87 1.87
C VAL A 9 -4.34 14.42 0.42
N GLN A 10 -4.86 15.25 -0.48
CA GLN A 10 -4.80 15.05 -1.92
C GLN A 10 -4.14 16.26 -2.57
N SER A 11 -3.35 16.03 -3.62
CA SER A 11 -2.76 17.12 -4.38
C SER A 11 -2.60 16.77 -5.87
N PRO A 12 -2.98 17.67 -6.79
CA PRO A 12 -2.73 17.47 -8.22
C PRO A 12 -1.23 17.57 -8.56
N THR A 13 -0.40 18.12 -7.67
CA THR A 13 1.05 18.25 -7.85
C THR A 13 1.82 17.64 -6.69
N LYS A 14 3.00 17.08 -6.98
CA LYS A 14 3.95 16.54 -6.00
C LYS A 14 4.24 17.56 -4.89
N LEU A 15 4.03 17.18 -3.62
CA LEU A 15 4.36 17.99 -2.45
C LEU A 15 5.74 17.57 -1.90
N ASP A 16 6.54 18.53 -1.46
CA ASP A 16 7.85 18.26 -0.84
C ASP A 16 7.80 18.23 0.70
N TYR A 17 6.60 18.18 1.28
CA TYR A 17 6.38 18.15 2.71
C TYR A 17 5.22 17.20 3.07
N VAL A 18 5.27 16.66 4.29
CA VAL A 18 4.19 15.86 4.87
C VAL A 18 3.27 16.76 5.71
N THR A 19 1.96 16.65 5.51
CA THR A 19 0.96 17.40 6.29
C THR A 19 0.72 16.74 7.65
N ASN A 20 0.97 17.48 8.74
CA ASN A 20 0.77 17.03 10.13
C ASN A 20 1.40 15.67 10.47
N GLY A 21 2.54 15.37 9.84
CA GLY A 21 3.30 14.14 10.05
C GLY A 21 3.85 14.04 11.48
N ARG A 22 3.62 12.91 12.15
CA ARG A 22 4.12 12.70 13.53
C ARG A 22 4.45 11.24 13.81
N TRP A 23 5.54 11.04 14.55
CA TRP A 23 5.89 9.77 15.15
C TRP A 23 5.25 9.61 16.53
N PHE A 24 4.70 8.44 16.83
CA PHE A 24 4.13 8.12 18.13
C PHE A 24 4.38 6.65 18.50
N VAL A 25 4.22 6.33 19.79
CA VAL A 25 4.21 4.96 20.29
C VAL A 25 2.74 4.54 20.41
N PRO A 26 2.33 3.41 19.80
CA PRO A 26 0.94 2.99 19.84
C PRO A 26 0.52 2.66 21.28
N ASP A 27 -0.63 3.17 21.69
CA ASP A 27 -1.25 2.95 22.98
C ASP A 27 -2.79 3.01 22.86
N ARG A 28 -3.49 2.81 23.99
CA ARG A 28 -4.96 2.76 24.01
C ARG A 28 -5.66 4.09 23.69
N TYR A 29 -4.92 5.20 23.62
CA TYR A 29 -5.45 6.54 23.38
C TYR A 29 -5.23 7.03 21.95
N ASN A 30 -4.46 6.30 21.15
CA ASN A 30 -4.13 6.67 19.77
C ASN A 30 -4.49 5.57 18.76
N LEU A 31 -5.47 4.71 19.10
CA LEU A 31 -5.97 3.61 18.28
C LEU A 31 -6.43 4.04 16.89
N ASP A 32 -6.94 5.28 16.75
CA ASP A 32 -7.45 5.81 15.48
C ASP A 32 -6.35 6.07 14.45
N PHE A 33 -5.07 6.07 14.86
CA PHE A 33 -3.94 6.46 14.02
C PHE A 33 -3.11 5.28 13.51
N PHE A 34 -3.53 4.04 13.75
CA PHE A 34 -2.83 2.87 13.25
C PHE A 34 -3.77 1.70 12.89
N SER A 35 -3.36 0.92 11.89
CA SER A 35 -4.09 -0.27 11.44
C SER A 35 -3.77 -1.49 12.30
N ALA A 36 -4.74 -2.39 12.49
CA ALA A 36 -4.53 -3.68 13.13
C ALA A 36 -3.46 -4.51 12.40
N ILE A 37 -3.50 -4.55 11.06
CA ILE A 37 -2.48 -5.22 10.23
C ILE A 37 -1.11 -4.62 10.53
N ALA A 38 -1.01 -3.29 10.50
CA ALA A 38 0.24 -2.60 10.74
C ALA A 38 0.78 -2.87 12.16
N SER A 39 -0.07 -2.84 13.19
CA SER A 39 0.28 -3.15 14.57
C SER A 39 0.76 -4.58 14.76
N MET A 40 0.05 -5.55 14.17
CA MET A 40 0.42 -6.96 14.21
C MET A 40 1.74 -7.22 13.49
N THR A 41 1.90 -6.70 12.27
CA THR A 41 3.14 -6.83 11.48
C THR A 41 4.33 -6.27 12.25
N GLY A 42 4.23 -5.06 12.78
CA GLY A 42 5.34 -4.45 13.51
C GLY A 42 5.68 -5.18 14.82
N SER A 43 4.67 -5.70 15.51
CA SER A 43 4.86 -6.48 16.73
C SER A 43 5.54 -7.83 16.44
N MET A 44 5.07 -8.55 15.41
CA MET A 44 5.65 -9.83 14.99
C MET A 44 7.08 -9.65 14.48
N LEU A 45 7.34 -8.63 13.67
CA LEU A 45 8.69 -8.30 13.21
C LEU A 45 9.62 -7.99 14.40
N GLY A 46 9.11 -7.30 15.43
CA GLY A 46 9.88 -7.02 16.65
C GLY A 46 10.32 -8.28 17.37
N VAL A 47 9.40 -9.23 17.51
CA VAL A 47 9.69 -10.55 18.08
C VAL A 47 10.70 -11.33 17.23
N MET A 48 10.51 -11.36 15.91
CA MET A 48 11.41 -12.09 14.99
C MET A 48 12.83 -11.52 14.99
N LEU A 49 12.96 -10.19 15.08
CA LEU A 49 14.24 -9.50 15.19
C LEU A 49 14.80 -9.50 16.61
N LYS A 50 14.20 -10.25 17.55
CA LYS A 50 14.59 -10.31 18.98
C LYS A 50 14.66 -8.94 19.67
N ASN A 51 13.95 -7.95 19.14
CA ASN A 51 14.02 -6.54 19.53
C ASN A 51 15.42 -5.91 19.39
N ASP A 52 16.29 -6.46 18.54
CA ASP A 52 17.65 -5.96 18.31
C ASP A 52 17.69 -4.68 17.45
N ALA A 53 16.57 -4.35 16.78
CA ALA A 53 16.45 -3.15 15.96
C ALA A 53 15.13 -2.40 16.22
N PRO A 54 15.14 -1.05 16.20
CA PRO A 54 13.92 -0.27 16.29
C PRO A 54 13.08 -0.42 15.01
N ILE A 55 11.80 -0.74 15.18
CA ILE A 55 10.85 -0.82 14.07
C ILE A 55 10.06 0.48 13.96
N GLY A 56 10.08 1.07 12.77
CA GLY A 56 9.22 2.19 12.37
C GLY A 56 8.21 1.73 11.33
N ILE A 57 6.94 2.10 11.50
CA ILE A 57 5.89 1.86 10.51
C ILE A 57 5.35 3.20 10.03
N ILE A 58 5.33 3.41 8.72
CA ILE A 58 4.76 4.60 8.09
C ILE A 58 3.41 4.22 7.49
N THR A 59 2.35 4.92 7.90
CA THR A 59 1.00 4.69 7.37
C THR A 59 0.64 5.77 6.36
N ALA A 60 0.21 5.34 5.17
CA ALA A 60 -0.45 6.17 4.17
C ALA A 60 -1.62 5.37 3.63
N TYR A 61 -2.85 5.76 3.98
CA TYR A 61 -4.06 5.04 3.58
C TYR A 61 -5.21 6.02 3.37
N GLN A 62 -6.11 5.66 2.48
CA GLN A 62 -7.41 6.30 2.29
C GLN A 62 -8.38 5.28 1.73
N GLY A 63 -9.53 5.14 2.39
CA GLY A 63 -10.60 4.25 1.93
C GLY A 63 -11.18 4.70 0.59
N ASP A 64 -11.77 3.75 -0.14
CA ASP A 64 -12.45 3.98 -1.42
C ASP A 64 -11.57 4.65 -2.50
N THR A 65 -10.31 4.21 -2.60
CA THR A 65 -9.39 4.68 -3.64
C THR A 65 -8.96 3.54 -4.56
N ASN A 66 -8.81 3.85 -5.85
CA ASN A 66 -8.21 2.96 -6.84
C ASN A 66 -6.67 3.06 -6.80
N ILE A 67 -5.97 2.08 -7.39
CA ILE A 67 -4.49 2.04 -7.37
C ILE A 67 -3.86 3.25 -8.07
N ALA A 68 -4.50 3.78 -9.12
CA ALA A 68 -4.00 4.95 -9.84
C ALA A 68 -3.87 6.21 -8.95
N ASN A 69 -4.58 6.31 -7.82
CA ASN A 69 -4.39 7.39 -6.84
C ASN A 69 -3.00 7.37 -6.18
N TRP A 70 -2.39 6.18 -6.11
CA TRP A 70 -1.20 5.87 -5.33
C TRP A 70 0.05 5.69 -6.19
N MET A 71 -0.06 5.86 -7.51
CA MET A 71 1.05 5.81 -8.44
C MET A 71 1.48 7.23 -8.86
N GLY A 72 2.71 7.37 -9.35
CA GLY A 72 3.19 8.58 -9.97
C GLY A 72 2.62 8.79 -11.38
N PRO A 73 2.52 10.05 -11.85
CA PRO A 73 2.08 10.36 -13.21
C PRO A 73 2.97 9.77 -14.30
N GLU A 74 4.19 9.34 -13.94
CA GLU A 74 5.12 8.67 -14.83
C GLU A 74 4.77 7.19 -15.09
N TYR A 75 4.00 6.54 -14.19
CA TYR A 75 3.76 5.08 -14.20
C TYR A 75 2.33 4.69 -14.55
N TYR A 76 1.39 5.62 -14.54
CA TYR A 76 0.03 5.36 -15.01
C TYR A 76 -0.35 6.53 -15.90
N THR A 77 -0.77 6.29 -17.14
CA THR A 77 -1.21 7.36 -18.07
C THR A 77 -2.70 7.28 -18.43
N GLY A 78 -3.40 6.29 -17.85
CA GLY A 78 -4.81 6.04 -18.11
C GLY A 78 -5.76 7.17 -17.67
N SER A 79 -7.02 7.04 -18.10
CA SER A 79 -8.08 7.96 -17.72
C SER A 79 -8.68 7.58 -16.37
N CYS A 80 -8.29 8.31 -15.32
CA CYS A 80 -8.93 8.27 -14.01
C CYS A 80 -8.98 9.68 -13.43
N ASN A 81 -10.12 10.08 -12.85
CA ASN A 81 -10.31 11.44 -12.34
C ASN A 81 -9.50 11.72 -11.06
N THR A 82 -9.13 10.67 -10.32
CA THR A 82 -8.48 10.75 -9.01
C THR A 82 -7.01 10.33 -9.03
N LYS A 83 -6.43 10.12 -10.21
CA LYS A 83 -5.07 9.60 -10.35
C LYS A 83 -4.01 10.52 -9.71
N TYR A 84 -3.02 9.88 -9.10
CA TYR A 84 -1.84 10.41 -8.43
C TYR A 84 -2.09 11.34 -7.22
N LEU A 85 -3.35 11.61 -6.86
CA LEU A 85 -3.68 12.61 -5.85
C LEU A 85 -3.07 12.29 -4.47
N HIS A 86 -3.16 11.03 -4.05
CA HIS A 86 -2.60 10.58 -2.76
C HIS A 86 -1.11 10.28 -2.88
N TYR A 87 -0.65 9.76 -4.02
CA TYR A 87 0.78 9.62 -4.29
C TYR A 87 1.52 10.95 -4.10
N ASN A 88 1.06 11.99 -4.78
CA ASN A 88 1.67 13.32 -4.76
C ASN A 88 1.73 13.93 -3.36
N ALA A 89 0.73 13.68 -2.52
CA ALA A 89 0.55 14.36 -1.24
C ALA A 89 0.97 13.53 -0.02
N MET A 90 1.02 12.20 -0.12
CA MET A 90 1.26 11.29 1.01
C MET A 90 2.44 10.33 0.80
N VAL A 91 2.79 10.01 -0.45
CA VAL A 91 3.86 9.06 -0.78
C VAL A 91 5.12 9.79 -1.24
N TYR A 92 5.01 10.66 -2.25
CA TYR A 92 6.13 11.42 -2.80
C TYR A 92 6.88 12.28 -1.76
N PRO A 93 6.23 12.91 -0.76
CA PRO A 93 6.95 13.61 0.30
C PRO A 93 7.86 12.70 1.13
N LEU A 94 7.61 11.38 1.15
CA LEU A 94 8.40 10.40 1.88
C LEU A 94 9.64 9.92 1.12
N LYS A 95 9.92 10.42 -0.09
CA LYS A 95 11.03 9.98 -0.96
C LYS A 95 12.43 9.88 -0.32
N ALA A 96 12.68 10.61 0.78
CA ALA A 96 13.94 10.54 1.53
C ALA A 96 13.97 9.43 2.60
N ALA A 97 12.87 8.69 2.78
CA ALA A 97 12.79 7.60 3.73
C ALA A 97 13.49 6.34 3.20
N ASN A 98 14.27 5.68 4.05
CA ASN A 98 14.89 4.39 3.73
C ASN A 98 13.92 3.26 4.14
N LEU A 99 13.13 2.79 3.19
CA LEU A 99 12.15 1.72 3.42
C LEU A 99 12.79 0.33 3.28
N LYS A 100 12.37 -0.59 4.15
CA LYS A 100 12.73 -2.01 4.07
C LYS A 100 11.68 -2.88 3.39
N GLY A 101 10.48 -2.36 3.24
CA GLY A 101 9.40 -3.02 2.53
C GLY A 101 8.12 -2.20 2.59
N VAL A 102 7.16 -2.60 1.77
CA VAL A 102 5.85 -1.98 1.63
C VAL A 102 4.80 -3.06 1.88
N VAL A 103 3.85 -2.78 2.77
CA VAL A 103 2.65 -3.61 2.92
C VAL A 103 1.55 -2.95 2.12
N TRP A 104 1.11 -3.60 1.05
CA TRP A 104 0.09 -3.10 0.15
C TRP A 104 -1.23 -3.85 0.39
N TYR A 105 -2.24 -3.15 0.88
CA TYR A 105 -3.60 -3.68 1.00
C TYR A 105 -4.55 -2.76 0.22
N PRO A 106 -4.91 -3.11 -1.02
CA PRO A 106 -5.70 -2.24 -1.86
C PRO A 106 -7.18 -2.22 -1.47
N GLY A 107 -7.85 -1.12 -1.80
CA GLY A 107 -9.29 -1.00 -1.67
C GLY A 107 -10.05 -1.78 -2.75
N CYS A 108 -11.33 -2.05 -2.47
CA CYS A 108 -12.25 -2.78 -3.35
C CYS A 108 -12.52 -2.11 -4.70
N ASN A 109 -12.21 -0.82 -4.85
CA ASN A 109 -12.63 0.00 -5.99
C ASN A 109 -11.81 -0.23 -7.29
N ASN A 110 -11.00 -1.29 -7.33
CA ASN A 110 -10.37 -1.81 -8.55
C ASN A 110 -10.98 -3.14 -9.01
N SER A 111 -12.06 -3.61 -8.36
CA SER A 111 -12.66 -4.92 -8.64
C SER A 111 -13.05 -5.11 -10.11
N ALA A 112 -13.64 -4.08 -10.71
CA ALA A 112 -13.99 -4.07 -12.14
C ALA A 112 -12.78 -4.10 -13.10
N ALA A 113 -11.55 -3.92 -12.61
CA ALA A 113 -10.32 -3.83 -13.41
C ALA A 113 -9.49 -5.11 -13.39
N GLY A 114 -10.05 -6.24 -12.92
CA GLY A 114 -9.38 -7.56 -12.74
C GLY A 114 -8.10 -7.77 -13.56
N CYS A 115 -8.23 -8.01 -14.88
CA CYS A 115 -7.08 -8.33 -15.74
C CYS A 115 -6.04 -7.20 -15.90
N GLU A 116 -6.40 -5.94 -15.69
CA GLU A 116 -5.47 -4.81 -15.75
C GLU A 116 -4.75 -4.60 -14.40
N TYR A 117 -5.21 -5.24 -13.33
CA TYR A 117 -4.70 -5.01 -11.99
C TYR A 117 -3.28 -5.56 -11.79
N GLU A 118 -2.94 -6.62 -12.52
CA GLU A 118 -1.60 -7.20 -12.52
C GLU A 118 -0.55 -6.19 -13.01
N ASP A 119 -0.74 -5.64 -14.21
CA ASP A 119 0.14 -4.63 -14.79
C ASP A 119 0.25 -3.39 -13.88
N LEU A 120 -0.88 -2.94 -13.32
CA LEU A 120 -0.90 -1.80 -12.41
C LEU A 120 -0.11 -2.05 -11.12
N LEU A 121 -0.09 -3.28 -10.60
CA LEU A 121 0.74 -3.65 -9.46
C LEU A 121 2.22 -3.67 -9.80
N LEU A 122 2.59 -4.24 -10.96
CA LEU A 122 3.97 -4.25 -11.42
C LEU A 122 4.50 -2.82 -11.62
N ASP A 123 3.69 -1.94 -12.22
CA ASP A 123 4.01 -0.52 -12.37
C ASP A 123 4.12 0.19 -11.00
N LEU A 124 3.28 -0.17 -10.02
CA LEU A 124 3.38 0.36 -8.65
C LEU A 124 4.70 -0.06 -7.98
N PHE A 125 5.11 -1.33 -8.14
CA PHE A 125 6.37 -1.83 -7.59
C PHE A 125 7.55 -1.07 -8.17
N ALA A 126 7.60 -0.96 -9.51
CA ALA A 126 8.62 -0.19 -10.21
C ALA A 126 8.64 1.27 -9.75
N ASN A 127 7.46 1.91 -9.69
CA ASN A 127 7.34 3.30 -9.23
C ASN A 127 7.95 3.52 -7.85
N TYR A 128 7.64 2.65 -6.89
CA TYR A 128 8.09 2.83 -5.52
C TYR A 128 9.58 2.52 -5.38
N ARG A 129 10.09 1.52 -6.09
CA ARG A 129 11.53 1.24 -6.13
C ARG A 129 12.32 2.44 -6.66
N ASP A 130 11.85 3.04 -7.74
CA ASP A 130 12.46 4.25 -8.31
C ASP A 130 12.35 5.45 -7.35
N LEU A 131 11.20 5.63 -6.70
CA LEU A 131 10.98 6.73 -5.76
C LEU A 131 11.90 6.66 -4.54
N PHE A 132 12.09 5.46 -3.98
CA PHE A 132 12.88 5.24 -2.77
C PHE A 132 14.34 4.84 -3.06
N GLY A 133 14.72 4.72 -4.33
CA GLY A 133 16.08 4.34 -4.74
C GLY A 133 16.48 2.96 -4.21
N ASN A 134 15.57 2.00 -4.26
CA ASN A 134 15.78 0.64 -3.77
C ASN A 134 15.15 -0.39 -4.71
N ASP A 135 15.93 -0.91 -5.66
CA ASP A 135 15.50 -1.89 -6.66
C ASP A 135 15.04 -3.22 -6.05
N GLU A 136 15.49 -3.54 -4.83
CA GLU A 136 15.13 -4.75 -4.09
C GLU A 136 14.06 -4.47 -3.00
N LEU A 137 13.34 -3.35 -3.10
CA LEU A 137 12.28 -3.03 -2.14
C LEU A 137 11.23 -4.16 -2.14
N ALA A 138 11.03 -4.76 -0.96
CA ALA A 138 10.10 -5.86 -0.79
C ALA A 138 8.64 -5.36 -0.75
N PHE A 139 7.75 -6.06 -1.44
CA PHE A 139 6.31 -5.81 -1.42
C PHE A 139 5.57 -6.97 -0.80
N PHE A 140 4.69 -6.70 0.16
CA PHE A 140 3.80 -7.67 0.76
C PHE A 140 2.37 -7.29 0.37
N VAL A 141 1.83 -7.98 -0.64
CA VAL A 141 0.49 -7.72 -1.17
C VAL A 141 -0.52 -8.55 -0.39
N ILE A 142 -1.38 -7.87 0.35
CA ILE A 142 -2.47 -8.50 1.10
C ILE A 142 -3.66 -8.71 0.15
N GLY A 143 -4.05 -9.96 -0.04
CA GLY A 143 -5.19 -10.32 -0.88
C GLY A 143 -6.51 -9.73 -0.37
N LEU A 144 -7.39 -9.30 -1.29
CA LEU A 144 -8.74 -8.87 -0.91
C LEU A 144 -9.47 -10.01 -0.16
N ALA A 145 -10.28 -9.63 0.83
CA ALA A 145 -11.04 -10.58 1.63
C ALA A 145 -11.92 -11.51 0.76
N CYS A 146 -12.33 -12.66 1.33
CA CYS A 146 -13.19 -13.66 0.69
C CYS A 146 -14.65 -13.19 0.60
N TYR A 147 -14.82 -12.04 -0.05
CA TYR A 147 -16.10 -11.44 -0.32
C TYR A 147 -16.38 -11.59 -1.81
N ASP A 148 -17.55 -12.14 -2.14
CA ASP A 148 -17.94 -12.46 -3.52
C ASP A 148 -18.80 -11.36 -4.17
N GLY A 149 -18.93 -10.19 -3.52
CA GLY A 149 -19.77 -9.07 -3.99
C GLY A 149 -21.24 -9.15 -3.55
N ASP A 150 -21.95 -8.03 -3.61
CA ASP A 150 -23.37 -7.90 -3.20
C ASP A 150 -24.36 -8.00 -4.38
N SER A 151 -23.96 -8.54 -5.53
CA SER A 151 -24.83 -8.64 -6.70
C SER A 151 -24.57 -9.91 -7.47
N GLY A 152 -25.60 -10.51 -8.05
CA GLY A 152 -25.59 -11.80 -8.74
C GLY A 152 -24.70 -11.93 -9.99
N ASN A 153 -23.58 -11.21 -10.06
CA ASN A 153 -22.49 -11.34 -11.01
C ASN A 153 -21.23 -11.78 -10.25
N ASN A 154 -20.96 -13.08 -10.30
CA ASN A 154 -20.35 -13.89 -9.25
C ASN A 154 -18.79 -13.92 -9.21
N PHE A 155 -18.05 -12.85 -9.58
CA PHE A 155 -16.59 -12.98 -9.82
C PHE A 155 -15.68 -11.74 -9.57
N ASP A 156 -16.16 -10.66 -8.95
CA ASP A 156 -15.43 -9.37 -9.01
C ASP A 156 -14.11 -9.34 -8.20
N PHE A 157 -14.06 -10.01 -7.05
CA PHE A 157 -12.83 -10.05 -6.22
C PHE A 157 -11.93 -11.24 -6.55
N SER A 158 -12.45 -12.32 -7.12
CA SER A 158 -11.62 -13.47 -7.52
C SER A 158 -10.59 -13.10 -8.57
N PHE A 159 -10.99 -12.32 -9.59
CA PHE A 159 -10.05 -11.86 -10.63
C PHE A 159 -8.99 -10.93 -10.06
N VAL A 160 -9.35 -10.01 -9.16
CA VAL A 160 -8.34 -9.16 -8.50
C VAL A 160 -7.38 -9.99 -7.66
N ARG A 161 -7.86 -10.99 -6.90
CA ARG A 161 -7.00 -11.89 -6.12
C ARG A 161 -6.04 -12.67 -7.02
N GLU A 162 -6.53 -13.18 -8.15
CA GLU A 162 -5.70 -13.86 -9.14
C GLU A 162 -4.62 -12.93 -9.69
N SER A 163 -4.98 -11.73 -10.13
CA SER A 163 -4.02 -10.74 -10.62
C SER A 163 -3.03 -10.25 -9.56
N GLN A 164 -3.43 -10.18 -8.28
CA GLN A 164 -2.52 -9.91 -7.16
C GLN A 164 -1.48 -11.03 -7.00
N ALA A 165 -1.90 -12.29 -7.11
CA ALA A 165 -1.00 -13.43 -7.02
C ALA A 165 -0.05 -13.47 -8.22
N GLN A 166 -0.57 -13.29 -9.44
CA GLN A 166 0.22 -13.27 -10.67
C GLN A 166 1.27 -12.15 -10.67
N ALA A 167 0.91 -10.93 -10.25
CA ALA A 167 1.87 -9.85 -10.11
C ALA A 167 3.00 -10.16 -9.11
N CYS A 168 2.69 -10.89 -8.03
CA CYS A 168 3.73 -11.30 -7.08
C CYS A 168 4.61 -12.42 -7.63
N ASP A 169 4.06 -13.34 -8.41
CA ASP A 169 4.83 -14.43 -9.05
C ASP A 169 5.80 -13.92 -10.12
N GLN A 170 5.55 -12.73 -10.68
CA GLN A 170 6.43 -12.08 -11.65
C GLN A 170 7.59 -11.30 -11.02
N ASP A 171 7.66 -11.20 -9.69
CA ASP A 171 8.63 -10.34 -9.00
C ASP A 171 9.24 -11.05 -7.78
N ASP A 172 10.55 -11.32 -7.84
CA ASP A 172 11.30 -12.04 -6.80
C ASP A 172 11.26 -11.38 -5.41
N ASN A 173 10.88 -10.11 -5.32
CA ASN A 173 10.77 -9.35 -4.08
C ASN A 173 9.32 -8.97 -3.74
N ALA A 174 8.33 -9.56 -4.41
CA ALA A 174 6.93 -9.41 -4.07
C ALA A 174 6.36 -10.72 -3.50
N TYR A 175 5.52 -10.59 -2.47
CA TYR A 175 4.98 -11.71 -1.73
C TYR A 175 3.47 -11.54 -1.59
N PHE A 176 2.72 -12.48 -2.15
CA PHE A 176 1.27 -12.53 -2.00
C PHE A 176 0.89 -13.18 -0.67
N ILE A 177 0.03 -12.51 0.10
CA ILE A 177 -0.50 -12.99 1.38
C ILE A 177 -1.99 -13.23 1.18
N SER A 178 -2.37 -14.50 1.01
CA SER A 178 -3.78 -14.90 0.91
C SER A 178 -4.50 -14.59 2.23
N THR A 179 -5.69 -14.02 2.10
CA THR A 179 -6.64 -13.85 3.22
C THR A 179 -7.79 -14.86 3.14
N CYS A 180 -7.72 -15.80 2.20
CA CYS A 180 -8.69 -16.87 1.95
C CYS A 180 -8.05 -18.25 2.09
N ASP A 181 -8.82 -19.16 2.69
CA ASP A 181 -8.48 -20.58 2.89
C ASP A 181 -8.97 -21.47 1.73
#